data_AF-A0A951FAE7-F1
#
_entry.id   AF-A0A951FAE7-F1
#
_cell.length_a   1.000
_cell.length_b   1.000
_cell.length_c   1.000
_cell.angle_alpha   90.00
_cell.angle_beta   90.00
_cell.angle_gamma   90.00
#
_symmetry.space_group_name_H-M   'P 1'
#
loop_
_entity.id
_entity.type
_entity.pdbx_description
1 polymer ?
#
loop_
_entity_poly.entity_id
_entity_poly.type
_entity_poly.pdbx_seq_one_letter_code
_entity_poly.pdbx_strand_id
1 'polypeptide(L)'
;MNRFLLARLAIMPLLMLAILPSFSAPNAHAADGERCFPETGQCIGGRFRQYWEQNGGLAVFGFPIGPAIQERNRDTGKVYLTQWFQRNRFELHPENKAPYDVLLGRLGEDWRQQRDVDWRQEGRAPQQTGCVYFDQTGHNVCDQANGIGFKSYWQTHGLEFDGRRGVSYEESLALFGLPLTEPRMETNSSGDRVVT
;
A
#
# COMPACT_ATOMS: atom_id res chain seq x y z
N MET A 1 -50.08 69.73 49.57
CA MET A 1 -50.98 69.12 48.57
C MET A 1 -50.24 67.98 47.87
N ASN A 2 -50.87 66.80 47.85
CA ASN A 2 -50.58 65.56 47.13
C ASN A 2 -49.39 64.64 47.50
N ARG A 3 -49.80 63.40 47.81
CA ARG A 3 -49.13 62.17 48.22
C ARG A 3 -48.45 61.45 47.04
N PHE A 4 -47.63 60.42 47.32
CA PHE A 4 -47.52 59.07 46.67
C PHE A 4 -46.12 58.48 47.01
N LEU A 5 -45.98 57.54 47.95
CA LEU A 5 -46.00 56.06 47.83
C LEU A 5 -44.69 55.40 47.30
N LEU A 6 -43.95 54.80 48.26
CA LEU A 6 -43.20 53.52 48.28
C LEU A 6 -42.66 52.89 46.97
N ALA A 7 -41.37 52.48 46.98
CA ALA A 7 -40.96 51.11 46.64
C ALA A 7 -39.48 50.86 47.01
N ARG A 8 -39.23 49.79 47.79
CA ARG A 8 -37.90 49.19 48.00
C ARG A 8 -37.56 48.35 46.77
N LEU A 9 -36.42 48.60 46.11
CA LEU A 9 -35.85 47.65 45.15
C LEU A 9 -34.63 46.96 45.77
N ALA A 10 -34.76 45.65 45.97
CA ALA A 10 -33.66 44.75 46.28
C ALA A 10 -32.87 44.46 45.00
N ILE A 11 -31.54 44.59 45.07
CA ILE A 11 -30.63 44.22 43.98
C ILE A 11 -30.31 42.74 44.14
N MET A 12 -30.78 41.92 43.22
CA MET A 12 -30.46 40.49 43.13
C MET A 12 -29.65 40.28 41.85
N PRO A 13 -28.31 40.10 41.91
CA PRO A 13 -27.55 39.80 40.71
C PRO A 13 -27.83 38.36 40.26
N LEU A 14 -28.31 38.28 39.03
CA LEU A 14 -28.62 37.12 38.23
C LEU A 14 -27.40 36.18 38.14
N LEU A 15 -27.53 34.93 38.61
CA LEU A 15 -26.53 33.89 38.44
C LEU A 15 -26.50 33.48 36.95
N MET A 16 -25.52 33.97 36.18
CA MET A 16 -25.36 33.62 34.76
C MET A 16 -24.70 32.23 34.69
N LEU A 17 -25.51 31.20 34.47
CA LEU A 17 -25.03 29.84 34.21
C LEU A 17 -24.43 29.82 32.79
N ALA A 18 -23.10 29.89 32.69
CA ALA A 18 -22.39 29.76 31.42
C ALA A 18 -22.52 28.32 30.90
N ILE A 19 -23.37 28.12 29.89
CA ILE A 19 -23.45 26.87 29.14
C ILE A 19 -22.23 26.84 28.21
N LEU A 20 -21.18 26.13 28.61
CA LEU A 20 -20.05 25.84 27.75
C LEU A 20 -20.52 24.91 26.63
N PRO A 21 -20.36 25.27 25.34
CA PRO A 21 -20.58 24.31 24.26
C PRO A 21 -19.52 23.22 24.38
N SER A 22 -19.96 22.00 24.71
CA SER A 22 -19.14 20.80 24.59
C SER A 22 -18.77 20.63 23.12
N PHE A 23 -17.55 21.04 22.76
CA PHE A 23 -16.94 20.63 21.49
C PHE A 23 -16.71 19.12 21.57
N SER A 24 -17.62 18.34 20.99
CA SER A 24 -17.34 16.95 20.65
C SER A 24 -16.25 16.95 19.58
N ALA A 25 -15.02 16.64 19.98
CA ALA A 25 -14.00 16.24 19.03
C ALA A 25 -14.54 15.03 18.25
N PRO A 26 -14.47 15.01 16.90
CA PRO A 26 -14.80 13.81 16.16
C PRO A 26 -13.66 12.79 16.35
N ASN A 27 -13.68 12.07 17.47
CA ASN A 27 -12.87 10.86 17.62
C ASN A 27 -13.74 9.66 17.30
N ALA A 28 -13.79 9.32 16.01
CA ALA A 28 -14.18 7.99 15.54
C ALA A 28 -13.71 7.80 14.09
N HIS A 29 -12.40 7.66 13.89
CA HIS A 29 -11.99 6.67 12.91
C HIS A 29 -12.49 5.34 13.49
N ALA A 30 -13.58 4.80 12.92
CA ALA A 30 -14.09 3.51 13.30
C ALA A 30 -12.90 2.54 13.41
N ALA A 31 -12.81 1.85 14.54
CA ALA A 31 -11.85 0.78 14.73
C ALA A 31 -12.14 -0.26 13.64
N ASP A 32 -11.41 -0.15 12.54
CA ASP A 32 -11.48 -1.12 11.47
C ASP A 32 -10.79 -2.37 12.02
N GLY A 33 -11.63 -3.27 12.54
CA GLY A 33 -11.21 -4.37 13.40
C GLY A 33 -10.10 -5.20 12.77
N GLU A 34 -9.22 -5.73 13.61
CA GLU A 34 -8.16 -6.62 13.13
C GLU A 34 -8.74 -7.90 12.55
N ARG A 35 -8.08 -8.41 11.52
CA ARG A 35 -8.30 -9.75 10.99
C ARG A 35 -7.10 -10.60 11.34
N CYS A 36 -7.32 -11.61 12.19
CA CYS A 36 -6.29 -12.54 12.62
C CYS A 36 -6.37 -13.86 11.85
N PHE A 37 -5.20 -14.43 11.56
CA PHE A 37 -5.05 -15.65 10.78
C PHE A 37 -4.47 -16.76 11.65
N PRO A 38 -5.22 -17.84 11.94
CA PRO A 38 -4.71 -18.93 12.76
C PRO A 38 -3.50 -19.66 12.14
N GLU A 39 -3.34 -19.60 10.82
CA GLU A 39 -2.26 -20.25 10.07
C GLU A 39 -0.88 -19.70 10.42
N THR A 40 -0.79 -18.41 10.76
CA THR A 40 0.47 -17.73 11.10
C THR A 40 0.47 -17.11 12.50
N GLY A 41 -0.69 -17.07 13.16
CA GLY A 41 -0.88 -16.38 14.43
C GLY A 41 -0.76 -14.86 14.33
N GLN A 42 -0.76 -14.30 13.12
CA GLN A 42 -0.61 -12.86 12.88
C GLN A 42 -1.95 -12.21 12.55
N CYS A 43 -2.03 -10.90 12.80
CA CYS A 43 -3.21 -10.09 12.47
C CYS A 43 -2.84 -8.95 11.53
N ILE A 44 -3.80 -8.52 10.72
CA ILE A 44 -3.75 -7.29 9.93
C ILE A 44 -4.84 -6.35 10.40
N GLY A 45 -4.53 -5.07 10.49
CA GLY A 45 -5.45 -4.03 10.96
C GLY A 45 -5.39 -2.78 10.12
N GLY A 46 -6.36 -1.87 10.35
CA GLY A 46 -6.39 -0.54 9.76
C GLY A 46 -6.21 -0.54 8.24
N ARG A 47 -5.36 0.38 7.74
CA ARG A 47 -5.16 0.58 6.30
C ARG A 47 -4.59 -0.64 5.59
N PHE A 48 -3.74 -1.44 6.23
CA PHE A 48 -3.22 -2.68 5.64
C PHE A 48 -4.29 -3.75 5.48
N ARG A 49 -5.22 -3.89 6.43
CA ARG A 49 -6.38 -4.77 6.26
C ARG A 49 -7.21 -4.34 5.05
N GLN A 50 -7.59 -3.06 4.99
CA GLN A 50 -8.39 -2.52 3.89
C GLN A 50 -7.71 -2.78 2.54
N TYR A 51 -6.42 -2.47 2.44
CA TYR A 51 -5.65 -2.66 1.22
C TYR A 51 -5.56 -4.13 0.80
N TRP A 52 -5.29 -5.03 1.76
CA TRP A 52 -5.25 -6.47 1.52
C TRP A 52 -6.59 -6.98 1.00
N GLU A 53 -7.70 -6.59 1.63
CA GLU A 53 -9.05 -7.04 1.26
C GLU A 53 -9.52 -6.50 -0.11
N GLN A 54 -9.12 -5.28 -0.46
CA GLN A 54 -9.48 -4.64 -1.73
C GLN A 54 -8.68 -5.19 -2.92
N ASN A 55 -7.44 -5.65 -2.70
CA ASN A 55 -6.50 -5.95 -3.79
C ASN A 55 -6.20 -7.46 -3.96
N GLY A 56 -7.20 -8.31 -3.68
CA GLY A 56 -7.14 -9.76 -3.96
C GLY A 56 -6.69 -10.63 -2.78
N GLY A 57 -6.34 -10.03 -1.64
CA GLY A 57 -6.11 -10.70 -0.36
C GLY A 57 -5.18 -11.90 -0.45
N LEU A 58 -5.67 -13.06 0.01
CA LEU A 58 -4.86 -14.27 0.16
C LEU A 58 -4.25 -14.74 -1.17
N ALA A 59 -4.99 -14.59 -2.27
CA ALA A 59 -4.55 -15.06 -3.59
C ALA A 59 -3.38 -14.23 -4.15
N VAL A 60 -3.25 -12.97 -3.75
CA VAL A 60 -2.20 -12.06 -4.23
C VAL A 60 -1.06 -11.93 -3.22
N PHE A 61 -1.39 -11.66 -1.95
CA PHE A 61 -0.41 -11.31 -0.93
C PHE A 61 -0.03 -12.48 0.00
N GLY A 62 -0.90 -13.49 0.11
CA GLY A 62 -0.74 -14.56 1.09
C GLY A 62 -1.06 -14.11 2.52
N PHE A 63 -0.68 -14.92 3.50
CA PHE A 63 -0.86 -14.62 4.92
C PHE A 63 0.18 -13.61 5.43
N PRO A 64 -0.15 -12.78 6.45
CA PRO A 64 0.85 -12.03 7.19
C PRO A 64 1.84 -12.99 7.88
N ILE A 65 3.13 -12.69 7.81
CA ILE A 65 4.21 -13.48 8.43
C ILE A 65 4.88 -12.76 9.61
N GLY A 66 4.44 -11.55 9.92
CA GLY A 66 4.84 -10.79 11.10
C GLY A 66 3.87 -9.66 11.41
N PRO A 67 4.06 -8.96 12.54
CA PRO A 67 3.27 -7.79 12.89
C PRO A 67 3.62 -6.59 12.01
N ALA A 68 2.75 -5.58 12.00
CA ALA A 68 3.09 -4.28 11.43
C ALA A 68 4.05 -3.54 12.37
N ILE A 69 5.22 -3.15 11.88
CA ILE A 69 6.28 -2.48 12.65
C ILE A 69 6.91 -1.33 11.86
N GLN A 70 7.52 -0.38 12.56
CA GLN A 70 8.27 0.71 11.93
C GLN A 70 9.59 0.16 11.36
N GLU A 71 9.72 0.12 10.04
CA GLU A 71 10.93 -0.34 9.35
C GLU A 71 11.56 0.78 8.53
N ARG A 72 12.89 0.77 8.47
CA ARG A 72 13.63 1.67 7.59
C ARG A 72 13.59 1.12 6.16
N ASN A 73 12.95 1.85 5.26
CA ASN A 73 13.05 1.61 3.83
C ASN A 73 14.50 1.84 3.39
N ARG A 74 15.12 0.81 2.79
CA ARG A 74 16.55 0.83 2.45
C ARG A 74 16.90 1.81 1.33
N ASP A 75 15.94 2.07 0.44
CA ASP A 75 16.14 2.88 -0.75
C ASP A 75 16.13 4.38 -0.45
N THR A 76 15.18 4.79 0.40
CA THR A 76 14.94 6.18 0.75
C THR A 76 15.55 6.56 2.10
N GLY A 77 15.91 5.58 2.92
CA GLY A 77 16.36 5.76 4.30
C GLY A 77 15.25 6.21 5.26
N LYS A 78 14.04 6.44 4.77
CA LYS A 78 12.88 6.84 5.59
C LYS A 78 12.31 5.64 6.36
N VAL A 79 11.55 5.93 7.40
CA VAL A 79 10.89 4.91 8.23
C VAL A 79 9.40 4.93 7.93
N TYR A 80 8.85 3.77 7.59
CA TYR A 80 7.43 3.58 7.34
C TYR A 80 6.88 2.48 8.23
N LEU A 81 5.57 2.53 8.49
CA LEU A 81 4.89 1.37 9.04
C LEU A 81 4.89 0.31 7.94
N THR A 82 5.36 -0.89 8.29
CA THR A 82 5.62 -1.96 7.35
C THR A 82 5.07 -3.27 7.89
N GLN A 83 4.46 -4.08 7.03
CA GLN A 83 4.07 -5.44 7.41
C GLN A 83 4.44 -6.42 6.29
N TRP A 84 5.03 -7.55 6.69
CA TRP A 84 5.44 -8.60 5.78
C TRP A 84 4.33 -9.65 5.63
N PHE A 85 4.10 -10.03 4.38
CA PHE A 85 3.24 -11.12 3.96
C PHE A 85 4.05 -12.17 3.21
N GLN A 86 3.49 -13.36 3.03
CA GLN A 86 4.18 -14.45 2.33
C GLN A 86 4.66 -14.09 0.91
N ARG A 87 3.96 -13.17 0.22
CA ARG A 87 4.24 -12.85 -1.19
C ARG A 87 4.63 -11.39 -1.42
N ASN A 88 4.44 -10.51 -0.44
CA ASN A 88 4.64 -9.07 -0.58
C ASN A 88 5.01 -8.42 0.77
N ARG A 89 5.66 -7.26 0.70
CA ARG A 89 5.84 -6.34 1.85
C ARG A 89 4.98 -5.12 1.62
N PHE A 90 4.19 -4.71 2.60
CA PHE A 90 3.43 -3.45 2.54
C PHE A 90 4.18 -2.36 3.29
N GLU A 91 4.21 -1.16 2.72
CA GLU A 91 4.72 0.06 3.34
C GLU A 91 3.63 1.14 3.32
N LEU A 92 3.35 1.75 4.47
CA LEU A 92 2.39 2.86 4.57
C LEU A 92 3.10 4.20 4.34
N HIS A 93 2.71 4.88 3.26
CA HIS A 93 3.15 6.20 2.82
C HIS A 93 2.06 7.24 3.02
N PRO A 94 1.88 7.79 4.24
CA PRO A 94 0.81 8.74 4.55
C PRO A 94 0.93 10.08 3.79
N GLU A 95 2.09 10.34 3.18
CA GLU A 95 2.29 11.48 2.28
C GLU A 95 1.54 11.35 0.95
N ASN A 96 1.15 10.14 0.56
CA ASN A 96 0.40 9.88 -0.66
C ASN A 96 -1.10 9.84 -0.37
N LYS A 97 -1.91 10.19 -1.37
CA LYS A 97 -3.36 9.98 -1.28
C LYS A 97 -3.69 8.53 -1.62
N ALA A 98 -4.67 7.96 -0.90
CA ALA A 98 -5.25 6.67 -1.27
C ALA A 98 -5.72 6.67 -2.74
N PRO A 99 -5.53 5.57 -3.48
CA PRO A 99 -5.05 4.26 -3.00
C PRO A 99 -3.52 4.07 -2.96
N TYR A 100 -2.72 5.10 -3.29
CA TYR A 100 -1.25 5.04 -3.37
C TYR A 100 -0.52 5.25 -2.04
N ASP A 101 -1.27 5.28 -0.93
CA ASP A 101 -0.78 5.39 0.44
C ASP A 101 -0.26 4.06 0.99
N VAL A 102 -0.52 2.93 0.33
CA VAL A 102 0.14 1.65 0.60
C VAL A 102 0.91 1.23 -0.65
N LEU A 103 2.23 1.09 -0.51
CA LEU A 103 3.12 0.65 -1.57
C LEU A 103 3.64 -0.75 -1.28
N LEU A 104 3.86 -1.53 -2.34
CA LEU A 104 4.52 -2.82 -2.26
C LEU A 104 6.04 -2.64 -2.27
N GLY A 105 6.73 -3.37 -1.40
CA GLY A 105 8.19 -3.40 -1.37
C GLY A 105 8.77 -3.94 -2.68
N ARG A 106 9.94 -3.44 -3.07
CA ARG A 106 10.62 -3.82 -4.31
C ARG A 106 11.36 -5.15 -4.15
N LEU A 107 10.61 -6.25 -3.99
CA LEU A 107 11.18 -7.56 -3.61
C LEU A 107 12.27 -8.06 -4.56
N GLY A 108 12.17 -7.78 -5.87
CA GLY A 108 13.23 -8.12 -6.83
C GLY A 108 14.54 -7.38 -6.58
N GLU A 109 14.46 -6.11 -6.18
CA GLU A 109 15.64 -5.32 -5.78
C GLU A 109 16.20 -5.83 -4.46
N ASP A 110 15.35 -6.08 -3.46
CA ASP A 110 15.76 -6.60 -2.16
C ASP A 110 16.50 -7.94 -2.31
N TRP A 111 16.01 -8.83 -3.19
CA TRP A 111 16.62 -10.13 -3.47
C TRP A 111 18.01 -10.01 -4.13
N ARG A 112 18.21 -9.02 -5.00
CA ARG A 112 19.50 -8.72 -5.64
C ARG A 112 20.49 -8.10 -4.67
N GLN A 113 20.05 -7.13 -3.87
CA GLN A 113 20.87 -6.52 -2.83
C GLN A 113 21.34 -7.54 -1.79
N GLN A 114 20.51 -8.52 -1.42
CA GLN A 114 20.92 -9.63 -0.54
C GLN A 114 22.06 -10.48 -1.11
N ARG A 115 22.28 -10.44 -2.43
CA ARG A 115 23.36 -11.13 -3.14
C ARG A 115 24.51 -10.21 -3.54
N ASP A 116 24.49 -8.96 -3.07
CA ASP A 116 25.45 -7.92 -3.47
C ASP A 116 25.50 -7.69 -4.99
N VAL A 117 24.34 -7.82 -5.65
CA VAL A 117 24.18 -7.58 -7.09
C VAL A 117 23.48 -6.26 -7.31
N ASP A 118 24.15 -5.32 -7.99
CA ASP A 118 23.54 -4.07 -8.43
C ASP A 118 22.94 -4.22 -9.83
N TRP A 119 21.60 -4.25 -9.91
CA TRP A 119 20.89 -4.34 -11.19
C TRP A 119 21.16 -3.15 -12.11
N ARG A 120 21.60 -1.99 -11.60
CA ARG A 120 21.91 -0.83 -12.44
C ARG A 120 23.10 -1.08 -13.36
N GLN A 121 23.87 -2.13 -13.07
CA GLN A 121 24.98 -2.60 -13.89
C GLN A 121 24.54 -3.65 -14.92
N GLU A 122 23.31 -4.16 -14.82
CA GLU A 122 22.68 -4.91 -15.91
C GLU A 122 22.44 -3.90 -17.05
N GLY A 123 23.21 -4.04 -18.13
CA GLY A 123 23.13 -3.10 -19.25
C GLY A 123 21.71 -2.99 -19.81
N ARG A 124 21.43 -1.90 -20.51
CA ARG A 124 20.12 -1.69 -21.15
C ARG A 124 19.95 -2.61 -22.36
N ALA A 125 18.75 -3.16 -22.52
CA ALA A 125 18.36 -3.87 -23.72
C ALA A 125 17.84 -2.88 -24.79
N PRO A 126 18.06 -3.17 -26.09
CA PRO A 126 17.36 -2.45 -27.15
C PRO A 126 15.84 -2.68 -27.01
N GLN A 127 15.05 -1.67 -27.35
CA GLN A 127 13.59 -1.81 -27.40
C GLN A 127 13.20 -2.87 -28.43
N GLN A 128 12.31 -3.78 -28.04
CA GLN A 128 11.87 -4.90 -28.88
C GLN A 128 10.43 -4.73 -29.36
N THR A 129 10.19 -5.03 -30.63
CA THR A 129 8.84 -5.01 -31.20
C THR A 129 7.99 -6.13 -30.58
N GLY A 130 6.78 -5.80 -30.14
CA GLY A 130 5.86 -6.76 -29.52
C GLY A 130 6.04 -6.94 -28.01
N CYS A 131 6.96 -6.21 -27.39
CA CYS A 131 7.19 -6.19 -25.93
C CYS A 131 6.75 -4.85 -25.31
N VAL A 132 6.60 -4.82 -23.99
CA VAL A 132 6.48 -3.57 -23.22
C VAL A 132 7.89 -3.14 -22.81
N TYR A 133 8.35 -1.98 -23.28
CA TYR A 133 9.66 -1.44 -22.93
C TYR A 133 9.54 -0.41 -21.82
N PHE A 134 10.43 -0.47 -20.83
CA PHE A 134 10.44 0.42 -19.68
C PHE A 134 11.68 1.31 -19.73
N ASP A 135 11.55 2.55 -20.20
CA ASP A 135 12.65 3.51 -20.32
C ASP A 135 13.40 3.78 -19.01
N GLN A 136 12.68 3.66 -17.89
CA GLN A 136 13.19 3.89 -16.54
C GLN A 136 14.30 2.90 -16.17
N THR A 137 14.17 1.64 -16.59
CA THR A 137 15.13 0.57 -16.29
C THR A 137 15.89 0.10 -17.53
N GLY A 138 15.38 0.38 -18.73
CA GLY A 138 15.97 -0.02 -20.00
C GLY A 138 15.73 -1.49 -20.36
N HIS A 139 14.65 -2.10 -19.85
CA HIS A 139 14.34 -3.52 -20.03
C HIS A 139 13.00 -3.76 -20.71
N ASN A 140 12.86 -4.93 -21.34
CA ASN A 140 11.65 -5.36 -22.00
C ASN A 140 10.88 -6.39 -21.14
N VAL A 141 9.55 -6.36 -21.22
CA VAL A 141 8.70 -7.48 -20.83
C VAL A 141 8.03 -8.03 -22.07
N CYS A 142 8.37 -9.27 -22.42
CA CYS A 142 7.90 -9.97 -23.61
C CYS A 142 7.09 -11.22 -23.24
N ASP A 143 6.32 -11.74 -24.19
CA ASP A 143 5.72 -13.07 -24.06
C ASP A 143 6.74 -14.14 -24.49
N GLN A 144 6.73 -15.29 -23.80
CA GLN A 144 7.60 -16.43 -24.11
C GLN A 144 7.06 -17.27 -25.29
N ALA A 145 5.76 -17.17 -25.57
CA ALA A 145 5.10 -17.73 -26.74
C ALA A 145 3.99 -16.78 -27.23
N ASN A 146 3.37 -17.08 -28.38
CA ASN A 146 2.38 -16.20 -29.00
C ASN A 146 1.19 -15.87 -28.07
N GLY A 147 1.20 -14.68 -27.46
CA GLY A 147 0.20 -14.24 -26.48
C GLY A 147 0.23 -15.01 -25.14
N ILE A 148 1.32 -15.72 -24.84
CA ILE A 148 1.47 -16.51 -23.61
C ILE A 148 2.81 -16.15 -22.98
N GLY A 149 2.75 -15.42 -21.88
CA GLY A 149 3.96 -15.07 -21.14
C GLY A 149 3.82 -13.87 -20.24
N PHE A 150 4.97 -13.35 -19.83
CA PHE A 150 5.08 -12.27 -18.84
C PHE A 150 4.41 -10.98 -19.30
N LYS A 151 4.49 -10.62 -20.58
CA LYS A 151 3.84 -9.39 -21.08
C LYS A 151 2.32 -9.47 -20.96
N SER A 152 1.74 -10.56 -21.47
CA SER A 152 0.29 -10.78 -21.40
C SER A 152 -0.17 -10.85 -19.95
N TYR A 153 0.58 -11.54 -19.08
CA TYR A 153 0.26 -11.60 -17.66
C TYR A 153 0.32 -10.23 -16.98
N TRP A 154 1.38 -9.47 -17.24
CA TRP A 154 1.57 -8.11 -16.72
C TRP A 154 0.42 -7.20 -17.16
N GLN A 155 0.02 -7.25 -18.42
CA GLN A 155 -1.04 -6.39 -18.98
C GLN A 155 -2.46 -6.74 -18.49
N THR A 156 -2.68 -7.92 -17.91
CA THR A 156 -4.01 -8.37 -17.47
C THR A 156 -4.13 -8.55 -15.96
N HIS A 157 -3.10 -8.23 -15.19
CA HIS A 157 -3.10 -8.33 -13.73
C HIS A 157 -2.55 -7.06 -13.10
N GLY A 158 -3.18 -6.60 -12.04
CA GLY A 158 -2.82 -5.38 -11.35
C GLY A 158 -3.57 -5.26 -10.03
N LEU A 159 -3.28 -4.19 -9.29
CA LEU A 159 -4.05 -3.77 -8.13
C LEU A 159 -5.27 -2.97 -8.58
N GLU A 160 -6.41 -3.06 -7.90
CA GLU A 160 -7.65 -2.38 -8.33
C GLU A 160 -7.72 -0.99 -7.71
N PHE A 161 -7.56 0.05 -8.52
CA PHE A 161 -7.43 1.43 -8.05
C PHE A 161 -8.48 2.41 -8.59
N ASP A 162 -9.15 2.10 -9.69
CA ASP A 162 -10.03 3.06 -10.38
C ASP A 162 -11.49 2.59 -10.57
N GLY A 163 -11.78 1.36 -10.16
CA GLY A 163 -13.09 0.70 -10.25
C GLY A 163 -13.52 0.38 -11.67
N ARG A 164 -12.63 0.47 -12.67
CA ARG A 164 -12.97 0.24 -14.07
C ARG A 164 -12.74 -1.22 -14.43
N ARG A 165 -13.48 -1.67 -15.44
CA ARG A 165 -13.29 -3.01 -15.98
C ARG A 165 -11.96 -3.08 -16.75
N GLY A 166 -11.13 -4.04 -16.40
CA GLY A 166 -9.84 -4.29 -17.06
C GLY A 166 -8.70 -4.07 -16.08
N VAL A 167 -7.48 -3.98 -16.60
CA VAL A 167 -6.31 -3.58 -15.83
C VAL A 167 -5.61 -2.48 -16.61
N SER A 168 -5.42 -1.34 -15.96
CA SER A 168 -4.66 -0.21 -16.50
C SER A 168 -3.15 -0.43 -16.33
N TYR A 169 -2.37 0.33 -17.07
CA TYR A 169 -0.90 0.29 -16.97
C TYR A 169 -0.43 0.60 -15.54
N GLU A 170 -1.06 1.56 -14.89
CA GLU A 170 -0.74 2.01 -13.53
C GLU A 170 -1.02 0.90 -12.49
N GLU A 171 -2.10 0.14 -12.70
CA GLU A 171 -2.48 -0.98 -11.83
C GLU A 171 -1.53 -2.16 -11.96
N SER A 172 -1.12 -2.49 -13.19
CA SER A 172 -0.06 -3.48 -13.46
C SER A 172 1.27 -3.04 -12.85
N LEU A 173 1.63 -1.77 -13.04
CA LEU A 173 2.86 -1.19 -12.50
C LEU A 173 2.86 -1.22 -10.97
N ALA A 174 1.72 -0.98 -10.33
CA ALA A 174 1.62 -1.00 -8.88
C ALA A 174 1.74 -2.41 -8.28
N LEU A 175 1.35 -3.46 -9.01
CA LEU A 175 1.52 -4.85 -8.57
C LEU A 175 2.93 -5.39 -8.82
N PHE A 176 3.47 -5.18 -10.02
CA PHE A 176 4.71 -5.84 -10.47
C PHE A 176 5.95 -4.95 -10.42
N GLY A 177 5.77 -3.63 -10.43
CA GLY A 177 6.85 -2.68 -10.59
C GLY A 177 7.48 -2.71 -11.98
N LEU A 178 8.71 -2.20 -12.06
CA LEU A 178 9.51 -2.14 -13.27
C LEU A 178 10.45 -3.36 -13.35
N PRO A 179 10.64 -3.96 -14.54
CA PRO A 179 11.59 -5.05 -14.71
C PRO A 179 13.02 -4.55 -14.45
N LEU A 180 13.79 -5.30 -13.66
CA LEU A 180 15.20 -5.01 -13.38
C LEU A 180 16.17 -5.79 -14.27
N THR A 181 15.66 -6.79 -15.01
CA THR A 181 16.42 -7.61 -15.96
C THR A 181 15.53 -8.22 -17.03
N GLU A 182 16.16 -8.74 -18.08
CA GLU A 182 15.52 -9.64 -19.03
C GLU A 182 15.22 -11.02 -18.41
N PRO A 183 14.16 -11.71 -18.87
CA PRO A 183 13.87 -13.08 -18.50
C PRO A 183 15.03 -14.04 -18.76
N ARG A 184 15.29 -14.96 -17.84
CA ARG A 184 16.32 -15.99 -18.01
C ARG A 184 15.90 -17.33 -17.45
N MET A 185 16.55 -18.40 -17.92
CA MET A 185 16.34 -19.73 -17.36
C MET A 185 17.09 -19.86 -16.03
N GLU A 186 16.38 -20.16 -14.96
CA GLU A 186 16.93 -20.44 -13.63
C GLU A 186 16.52 -21.84 -13.15
N THR A 187 17.27 -22.35 -12.17
CA THR A 187 16.89 -23.57 -11.43
C THR A 187 16.24 -23.13 -10.12
N ASN A 188 14.98 -23.48 -9.91
CA ASN A 188 14.28 -23.15 -8.67
C ASN A 188 14.73 -24.06 -7.50
N SER A 189 14.20 -23.80 -6.30
CA SER A 189 14.52 -24.58 -5.09
C SER A 189 14.12 -26.05 -5.16
N SER A 190 13.22 -26.43 -6.07
CA SER A 190 12.80 -27.81 -6.33
C SER A 190 13.68 -28.53 -7.34
N GLY A 191 14.62 -27.82 -7.98
CA GLY A 191 15.50 -28.36 -9.03
C GLY A 191 14.95 -28.21 -10.45
N ASP A 192 13.77 -27.62 -10.64
CA ASP A 192 13.18 -27.42 -11.96
C ASP A 192 13.81 -26.24 -12.69
N ARG A 193 13.95 -26.37 -14.01
CA ARG A 193 14.36 -25.29 -14.90
C ARG A 193 13.14 -24.47 -15.32
N VAL A 194 13.10 -23.21 -14.92
CA VAL A 194 12.00 -22.27 -15.17
C VAL A 194 12.51 -20.97 -15.77
N VAL A 195 11.68 -20.29 -16.56
CA VAL A 195 11.95 -18.90 -16.97
C VAL A 195 11.51 -17.99 -15.82
N THR A 196 12.38 -17.10 -15.37
CA THR A 196 12.12 -16.08 -14.34
C THR A 196 12.53 -14.70 -14.84
#